data_AF-A0A0V0GTV3-F1
#
_entry.id   AF-A0A0V0GTV3-F1
#
_cell.length_a   1.000
_cell.length_b   1.000
_cell.length_c   1.000
_cell.angle_alpha   90.00
_cell.angle_beta   90.00
_cell.angle_gamma   90.00
#
_symmetry.space_group_name_H-M   'P 1'
#
loop_
_entity.id
_entity.type
_entity.pdbx_description
1 polymer ?
#
loop_
_entity_poly.entity_id
_entity_poly.type
_entity_poly.pdbx_seq_one_letter_code
_entity_poly.pdbx_strand_id
1 'polypeptide(L)'
;MEKIRKSYSLKSIGSLKSLTTLFLVCRYGETFPPLEPLSSCENLHRLWLSGGIEELADLNKLPTSVTVLVLECARLKEDPMPILGKLPNLKHLELSWAYKGKQITCKGNSFGQLETLTLGNLEKLESWHLDTTALSVIKSLSIFGCLKLKKIPERMEHIAV
;
A
#
# COMPACT_ATOMS: atom_id res chain seq x y z
N MET A 1 -17.84 13.09 -10.55
CA MET A 1 -17.20 13.12 -9.21
C MET A 1 -16.04 14.10 -9.28
N GLU A 2 -16.08 15.17 -8.49
CA GLU A 2 -14.95 16.09 -8.39
C GLU A 2 -13.75 15.35 -7.78
N LYS A 3 -12.59 15.45 -8.44
CA LYS A 3 -11.37 14.77 -8.00
C LYS A 3 -10.68 15.57 -6.90
N ILE A 4 -10.14 14.90 -5.90
CA ILE A 4 -9.44 15.52 -4.78
C ILE A 4 -8.15 16.15 -5.29
N ARG A 5 -7.85 17.35 -4.79
CA ARG A 5 -6.63 18.09 -5.10
C ARG A 5 -5.78 18.24 -3.86
N LYS A 6 -4.46 18.44 -4.04
CA LYS A 6 -3.51 18.67 -2.94
C LYS A 6 -3.92 19.82 -2.00
N SER A 7 -4.64 20.82 -2.49
CA SER A 7 -5.11 21.95 -1.68
C SER A 7 -6.24 21.61 -0.71
N TYR A 8 -6.81 20.40 -0.79
CA TYR A 8 -7.96 20.02 0.05
C TYR A 8 -7.48 19.65 1.45
N SER A 9 -8.36 19.76 2.45
CA SER A 9 -8.07 19.32 3.81
C SER A 9 -8.87 18.06 4.11
N LEU A 10 -8.19 17.00 4.58
CA LEU A 10 -8.87 15.76 5.01
C LEU A 10 -9.41 15.84 6.45
N LYS A 11 -9.32 16.99 7.13
CA LYS A 11 -9.74 17.15 8.54
C LYS A 11 -11.20 16.74 8.78
N SER A 12 -12.11 17.11 7.89
CA SER A 12 -13.52 16.74 8.02
C SER A 12 -13.71 15.21 7.94
N ILE A 13 -12.95 14.53 7.09
CA ILE A 13 -12.96 13.05 7.00
C ILE A 13 -12.39 12.44 8.28
N GLY A 14 -11.29 13.00 8.79
CA GLY A 14 -10.67 12.59 10.07
C GLY A 14 -11.61 12.64 11.27
N SER A 15 -12.66 13.46 11.22
CA SER A 15 -13.67 13.58 12.28
C SER A 15 -14.77 12.51 12.23
N LEU A 16 -14.86 11.74 11.14
CA LEU A 16 -15.90 10.72 10.94
C LEU A 16 -15.57 9.44 11.72
N LYS A 17 -16.04 9.36 12.97
CA LYS A 17 -15.73 8.23 13.87
C LYS A 17 -16.31 6.87 13.45
N SER A 18 -17.38 6.87 12.66
CA SER A 18 -18.00 5.64 12.15
C SER A 18 -17.51 5.23 10.76
N LEU A 19 -16.53 5.94 10.19
CA LEU A 19 -16.04 5.67 8.84
C LEU A 19 -15.25 4.35 8.81
N THR A 20 -15.74 3.38 8.03
CA THR A 20 -15.11 2.06 7.90
C THR A 20 -14.41 1.83 6.57
N THR A 21 -14.85 2.56 5.54
CA THR A 21 -14.32 2.46 4.18
C THR A 21 -14.12 3.86 3.61
N LEU A 22 -12.96 4.09 3.01
CA LEU A 22 -12.63 5.35 2.36
C LEU A 22 -11.98 5.07 0.99
N PHE A 23 -12.53 5.71 -0.03
CA PHE A 23 -12.01 5.68 -1.39
C PHE A 23 -11.73 7.12 -1.82
N LEU A 24 -10.45 7.44 -2.02
CA LEU A 24 -10.01 8.76 -2.48
C LEU A 24 -9.37 8.65 -3.86
N VAL A 25 -9.75 9.55 -4.76
CA VAL A 25 -9.18 9.64 -6.11
C VAL A 25 -8.67 11.06 -6.36
N CYS A 26 -7.40 11.17 -6.72
CA CYS A 26 -6.83 12.41 -7.22
C CYS A 26 -6.88 12.48 -8.74
N ARG A 27 -6.79 13.70 -9.27
CA ARG A 27 -6.60 13.90 -10.70
C ARG A 27 -5.24 13.33 -11.13
N TYR A 28 -5.18 12.80 -12.34
CA TYR A 28 -3.91 12.34 -12.92
C TYR A 28 -2.86 13.46 -12.86
N GLY A 29 -1.68 13.14 -12.33
CA GLY A 29 -0.60 14.11 -12.11
C GLY A 29 -0.65 14.85 -10.76
N GLU A 30 -1.77 14.80 -10.03
CA GLU A 30 -1.91 15.44 -8.71
C GLU A 30 -1.66 14.47 -7.55
N THR A 31 -1.16 15.02 -6.43
CA THR A 31 -0.95 14.29 -5.20
C THR A 31 -2.11 14.51 -4.23
N PHE A 32 -2.31 13.55 -3.34
CA PHE A 32 -3.19 13.73 -2.20
C PHE A 32 -2.71 14.89 -1.33
N PRO A 33 -3.63 15.58 -0.63
CA PRO A 33 -3.26 16.37 0.53
C PRO A 33 -2.67 15.48 1.63
N PRO A 34 -2.05 16.07 2.67
CA PRO A 34 -1.47 15.32 3.78
C PRO A 34 -2.48 14.34 4.40
N LEU A 35 -2.04 13.09 4.60
CA LEU A 35 -2.91 11.97 5.01
C LEU A 35 -3.07 11.85 6.53
N GLU A 36 -2.31 12.62 7.32
CA GLU A 36 -2.34 12.65 8.78
C GLU A 36 -3.75 12.74 9.37
N PRO A 37 -4.70 13.54 8.83
CA PRO A 37 -6.03 13.62 9.43
C PRO A 37 -6.76 12.28 9.47
N LEU A 38 -6.43 11.35 8.56
CA LEU A 38 -7.02 10.02 8.55
C LEU A 38 -6.65 9.21 9.79
N SER A 39 -5.52 9.50 10.45
CA SER A 39 -5.07 8.78 11.66
C SER A 39 -6.09 8.80 12.81
N SER A 40 -7.05 9.74 12.77
CA SER A 40 -8.13 9.90 13.75
C SER A 40 -9.35 9.01 13.48
N CYS A 41 -9.39 8.33 12.32
CA CYS A 41 -10.43 7.39 11.92
C CYS A 41 -10.17 6.00 12.51
N GLU A 42 -10.53 5.82 13.78
CA GLU A 42 -10.27 4.60 14.55
C GLU A 42 -10.91 3.34 13.94
N ASN A 43 -12.02 3.46 13.19
CA ASN A 43 -12.74 2.33 12.60
C ASN A 43 -12.46 2.14 11.09
N LEU A 44 -11.50 2.86 10.51
CA LEU A 44 -11.22 2.79 9.08
C LEU A 44 -10.49 1.49 8.72
N HIS A 45 -11.22 0.52 8.17
CA HIS A 45 -10.70 -0.80 7.83
C HIS A 45 -10.25 -0.93 6.37
N ARG A 46 -10.91 -0.21 5.46
CA ARG A 46 -10.65 -0.29 4.02
C ARG A 46 -10.26 1.08 3.48
N LEU A 47 -9.04 1.20 2.99
CA LEU A 47 -8.52 2.44 2.43
C LEU A 47 -8.04 2.21 1.01
N TRP A 48 -8.63 2.92 0.06
CA TRP A 48 -8.19 2.98 -1.33
C TRP A 48 -7.75 4.39 -1.66
N LEU A 49 -6.50 4.52 -2.10
CA LEU A 49 -5.92 5.77 -2.58
C LEU A 49 -5.50 5.61 -4.04
N SER A 50 -6.25 6.22 -4.96
CA SER A 50 -5.91 6.26 -6.40
C SER A 50 -5.42 7.64 -6.78
N GLY A 51 -4.10 7.82 -6.87
CA GLY A 51 -3.49 9.13 -7.04
C GLY A 51 -2.12 9.23 -6.38
N GLY A 52 -1.36 10.29 -6.69
CA GLY A 52 0.00 10.41 -6.18
C GLY A 52 0.07 10.63 -4.68
N ILE A 53 1.11 10.11 -4.05
CA ILE A 53 1.49 10.41 -2.67
C ILE A 53 2.78 11.23 -2.74
N GLU A 54 2.82 12.34 -2.02
CA GLU A 54 3.93 13.28 -2.10
C GLU A 54 5.17 12.75 -1.39
N GLU A 55 5.01 12.38 -0.12
CA GLU A 55 6.08 11.81 0.68
C GLU A 55 5.74 10.39 1.09
N LEU A 56 6.70 9.49 0.94
CA LEU A 56 6.53 8.11 1.39
C LEU A 56 6.21 8.04 2.91
N ALA A 57 6.69 9.03 3.68
CA ALA A 57 6.45 9.14 5.11
C ALA A 57 4.97 9.32 5.49
N ASP A 58 4.13 9.84 4.58
CA ASP A 58 2.68 10.01 4.80
C ASP A 58 1.99 8.67 5.07
N LEU A 59 2.54 7.58 4.52
CA LEU A 59 2.04 6.22 4.75
C LEU A 59 2.23 5.75 6.21
N ASN A 60 3.18 6.33 6.97
CA ASN A 60 3.34 6.03 8.40
C ASN A 60 2.19 6.61 9.25
N LYS A 61 1.38 7.51 8.67
CA LYS A 61 0.30 8.21 9.37
C LYS A 61 -1.05 7.56 9.16
N LEU A 62 -1.10 6.47 8.39
CA LEU A 62 -2.31 5.71 8.18
C LEU A 62 -2.81 5.09 9.50
N PRO A 63 -4.13 4.95 9.69
CA PRO A 63 -4.70 4.32 10.88
C PRO A 63 -4.22 2.90 11.06
N THR A 64 -3.96 2.51 12.30
CA THR A 64 -3.60 1.12 12.64
C THR A 64 -4.76 0.14 12.44
N SER A 65 -5.99 0.63 12.33
CA SER A 65 -7.21 -0.16 12.07
C SER A 65 -7.36 -0.62 10.62
N VAL A 66 -6.52 -0.12 9.70
CA VAL A 66 -6.54 -0.50 8.28
C VAL A 66 -6.18 -1.98 8.14
N THR A 67 -7.08 -2.73 7.52
CA THR A 67 -6.91 -4.16 7.20
C THR A 67 -6.77 -4.40 5.69
N VAL A 68 -7.32 -3.50 4.88
CA VAL A 68 -7.25 -3.53 3.42
C VAL A 68 -6.72 -2.19 2.95
N LEU A 69 -5.56 -2.21 2.29
CA LEU A 69 -4.95 -1.04 1.68
C LEU A 69 -4.76 -1.27 0.18
N VAL A 70 -5.33 -0.37 -0.62
CA VAL A 70 -5.13 -0.33 -2.07
C VAL A 70 -4.46 0.98 -2.41
N LEU A 71 -3.24 0.92 -2.96
CA LEU A 71 -2.53 2.06 -3.50
C LEU A 71 -2.49 1.91 -5.02
N GLU A 72 -3.12 2.85 -5.70
CA GLU A 72 -3.14 2.92 -7.16
C GLU A 72 -2.51 4.23 -7.63
N CYS A 73 -1.65 4.20 -8.64
CA CYS A 73 -1.04 5.41 -9.20
C CYS A 73 -0.34 6.31 -8.16
N ALA A 74 0.19 5.73 -7.07
CA ALA A 74 0.83 6.45 -5.96
C ALA A 74 2.12 7.18 -6.32
N ARG A 75 2.77 6.83 -7.44
CA ARG A 75 4.01 7.46 -7.95
C ARG A 75 5.19 7.42 -6.97
N LEU A 76 5.22 6.45 -6.07
CA LEU A 76 6.26 6.26 -5.06
C LEU A 76 7.60 5.96 -5.74
N LYS A 77 8.66 6.66 -5.32
CA LYS A 77 10.03 6.45 -5.85
C LYS A 77 10.86 5.54 -4.95
N GLU A 78 10.56 5.56 -3.66
CA GLU A 78 11.20 4.75 -2.62
C GLU A 78 10.36 3.51 -2.31
N ASP A 79 11.01 2.46 -1.84
CA ASP A 79 10.37 1.18 -1.51
C ASP A 79 9.35 1.37 -0.37
N PRO A 80 8.05 1.11 -0.60
CA PRO A 80 7.03 1.31 0.43
C PRO A 80 6.94 0.17 1.44
N MET A 81 7.50 -1.01 1.13
CA MET A 81 7.33 -2.21 1.96
C MET A 81 7.81 -2.03 3.41
N PRO A 82 8.91 -1.32 3.72
CA PRO A 82 9.34 -1.10 5.10
C PRO A 82 8.35 -0.28 5.95
N ILE A 83 7.52 0.56 5.34
CA ILE A 83 6.50 1.34 6.04
C ILE A 83 5.20 0.55 6.12
N LEU A 84 4.73 0.05 4.98
CA LEU A 84 3.49 -0.70 4.91
C LEU A 84 3.54 -1.99 5.75
N GLY A 85 4.71 -2.60 5.85
CA GLY A 85 4.95 -3.79 6.65
C GLY A 85 4.84 -3.58 8.16
N LYS A 86 4.78 -2.34 8.64
CA LYS A 86 4.57 -1.97 10.05
C LYS A 86 3.10 -1.84 10.42
N LEU A 87 2.18 -1.84 9.45
CA LEU A 87 0.75 -1.73 9.74
C LEU A 87 0.29 -3.02 10.43
N PRO A 88 -0.12 -2.95 11.71
CA PRO A 88 -0.22 -4.13 12.55
C PRO A 88 -1.36 -5.06 12.12
N ASN A 89 -2.44 -4.51 11.57
CA ASN A 89 -3.66 -5.23 11.21
C ASN A 89 -3.83 -5.44 9.70
N LEU A 90 -2.81 -5.12 8.89
CA LEU A 90 -2.91 -5.20 7.44
C LEU A 90 -2.98 -6.66 6.98
N LYS A 91 -4.10 -7.02 6.35
CA LYS A 91 -4.40 -8.36 5.82
C LYS A 91 -4.39 -8.43 4.30
N HIS A 92 -4.72 -7.33 3.64
CA HIS A 92 -4.72 -7.22 2.19
C HIS A 92 -3.98 -5.96 1.76
N LEU A 93 -3.00 -6.14 0.87
CA LEU A 93 -2.24 -5.06 0.26
C LEU A 93 -2.27 -5.19 -1.26
N GLU A 94 -2.67 -4.13 -1.94
CA GLU A 94 -2.54 -3.99 -3.38
C GLU A 94 -1.71 -2.76 -3.75
N LEU A 95 -0.70 -2.98 -4.59
CA LEU A 95 0.11 -1.93 -5.21
C LEU A 95 -0.07 -2.02 -6.74
N SER A 96 -0.83 -1.10 -7.33
CA SER A 96 -1.08 -1.05 -8.77
C SER A 96 -0.59 0.26 -9.37
N TRP A 97 0.36 0.23 -10.31
CA TRP A 97 1.00 1.46 -10.84
C TRP A 97 1.58 2.38 -9.74
N ALA A 98 1.80 1.83 -8.53
CA ALA A 98 2.01 2.61 -7.32
C ALA A 98 3.48 2.97 -7.11
N TYR A 99 4.39 2.09 -7.54
CA TYR A 99 5.82 2.19 -7.28
C TYR A 99 6.62 2.26 -8.59
N LYS A 100 7.55 3.20 -8.66
CA LYS A 100 8.40 3.51 -9.83
C LYS A 100 9.87 3.10 -9.64
N GLY A 101 10.23 2.54 -8.49
CA GLY A 101 11.58 2.05 -8.27
C GLY A 101 11.75 0.61 -8.75
N LYS A 102 12.93 0.06 -8.46
CA LYS A 102 13.40 -1.21 -9.03
C LYS A 102 13.40 -2.37 -8.06
N GLN A 103 13.29 -2.09 -6.77
CA GLN A 103 13.46 -3.11 -5.75
C GLN A 103 12.43 -2.93 -4.64
N ILE A 104 11.91 -4.05 -4.15
CA ILE A 104 11.13 -4.08 -2.91
C ILE A 104 11.79 -5.06 -1.95
N THR A 105 11.77 -4.72 -0.66
CA THR A 105 12.37 -5.50 0.41
C THR A 105 11.40 -5.61 1.58
N CYS A 106 10.99 -6.84 1.88
CA CYS A 106 10.22 -7.13 3.08
C CYS A 106 11.18 -7.68 4.14
N LYS A 107 11.49 -6.88 5.18
CA LYS A 107 12.48 -7.21 6.21
C LYS A 107 11.87 -7.77 7.49
N GLY A 108 12.63 -8.60 8.21
CA GLY A 108 12.27 -9.13 9.52
C GLY A 108 10.83 -9.65 9.60
N ASN A 109 10.13 -9.35 10.71
CA ASN A 109 8.73 -9.74 10.93
C ASN A 109 7.71 -8.79 10.28
N SER A 110 8.07 -8.10 9.18
CA SER A 110 7.12 -7.25 8.46
C SER A 110 5.94 -8.08 7.93
N PHE A 111 4.76 -7.44 7.86
CA PHE A 111 3.55 -8.07 7.31
C PHE A 111 3.11 -9.35 8.05
N GLY A 112 3.13 -9.33 9.39
CA GLY A 112 2.81 -10.50 10.21
C GLY A 112 1.36 -11.03 10.09
N GLN A 113 0.43 -10.23 9.56
CA GLN A 113 -0.97 -10.63 9.33
C GLN A 113 -1.38 -10.60 7.84
N LEU A 114 -0.44 -10.38 6.91
CA LEU A 114 -0.80 -10.19 5.50
C LEU A 114 -1.15 -11.52 4.83
N GLU A 115 -2.41 -11.65 4.43
CA GLU A 115 -2.96 -12.84 3.79
C GLU A 115 -3.03 -12.69 2.26
N THR A 116 -3.14 -11.47 1.75
CA THR A 116 -3.21 -11.20 0.31
C THR A 116 -2.27 -10.08 -0.09
N LEU A 117 -1.45 -10.35 -1.11
CA LEU A 117 -0.54 -9.38 -1.71
C LEU A 117 -0.75 -9.35 -3.23
N THR A 118 -1.02 -8.15 -3.75
CA THR A 118 -1.13 -7.91 -5.19
C THR A 118 -0.09 -6.89 -5.64
N LEU A 119 0.76 -7.28 -6.59
CA LEU A 119 1.74 -6.43 -7.26
C LEU A 119 1.34 -6.29 -8.75
N GLY A 120 0.72 -5.16 -9.08
CA GLY A 120 0.16 -4.87 -10.39
C GLY A 120 0.92 -3.76 -11.12
N ASN A 121 1.30 -4.00 -12.36
CA ASN A 121 1.87 -2.99 -13.26
C ASN A 121 3.04 -2.20 -12.66
N LEU A 122 3.90 -2.87 -11.88
CA LEU A 122 5.12 -2.27 -11.35
C LEU A 122 6.24 -2.41 -12.40
N GLU A 123 6.11 -1.69 -13.51
CA GLU A 123 6.88 -1.89 -14.76
C GLU A 123 8.40 -1.83 -14.59
N LYS A 124 8.89 -1.13 -13.56
CA LYS A 124 10.31 -0.96 -13.27
C LYS A 124 10.86 -1.94 -12.23
N LEU A 125 9.99 -2.72 -11.59
CA LEU A 125 10.39 -3.65 -10.55
C LEU A 125 11.25 -4.76 -11.14
N GLU A 126 12.49 -4.86 -10.70
CA GLU A 126 13.49 -5.83 -11.16
C GLU A 126 13.75 -6.93 -10.13
N SER A 127 13.74 -6.58 -8.83
CA SER A 127 14.09 -7.50 -7.74
C SER A 127 13.12 -7.41 -6.55
N TRP A 128 12.78 -8.56 -5.99
CA TRP A 128 12.04 -8.66 -4.74
C TRP A 128 12.86 -9.47 -3.73
N HIS A 129 13.16 -8.84 -2.59
CA HIS A 129 13.87 -9.45 -1.48
C HIS A 129 12.92 -9.70 -0.31
N LEU A 130 13.00 -10.90 0.27
CA LEU A 130 12.18 -11.33 1.40
C LEU A 130 13.07 -11.92 2.48
N ASP A 131 13.08 -11.33 3.67
CA ASP A 131 13.73 -11.90 4.85
C ASP A 131 12.95 -13.10 5.40
N THR A 132 13.61 -13.91 6.23
CA THR A 132 13.17 -15.25 6.63
C THR A 132 11.82 -15.36 7.34
N THR A 133 11.28 -14.27 7.91
CA THR A 133 10.02 -14.29 8.67
C THR A 133 8.90 -13.42 8.11
N ALA A 134 9.19 -12.57 7.13
CA ALA A 134 8.19 -11.71 6.52
C ALA A 134 7.17 -12.54 5.73
N LEU A 135 5.91 -12.06 5.67
CA LEU A 135 4.83 -12.69 4.88
C LEU A 135 4.58 -14.16 5.22
N SER A 136 4.71 -14.54 6.49
CA SER A 136 4.60 -15.93 6.96
C SER A 136 3.20 -16.55 6.84
N VAL A 137 2.14 -15.73 6.73
CA VAL A 137 0.73 -16.16 6.68
C VAL A 137 0.05 -15.86 5.35
N ILE A 138 0.84 -15.56 4.31
CA ILE A 138 0.32 -15.23 2.98
C ILE A 138 -0.46 -16.41 2.40
N LYS A 139 -1.66 -16.15 1.88
CA LYS A 139 -2.59 -17.14 1.30
C LYS A 139 -2.83 -16.91 -0.19
N SER A 140 -2.69 -15.67 -0.65
CA SER A 140 -2.93 -15.29 -2.04
C SER A 140 -1.88 -14.28 -2.49
N LEU A 141 -1.25 -14.59 -3.63
CA LEU A 141 -0.25 -13.74 -4.27
C LEU A 141 -0.63 -13.54 -5.74
N SER A 142 -0.83 -12.29 -6.13
CA SER A 142 -1.13 -11.91 -7.51
C SER A 142 -0.03 -10.99 -8.03
N ILE A 143 0.61 -11.37 -9.13
CA ILE A 143 1.63 -10.55 -9.81
C ILE A 143 1.26 -10.44 -11.28
N PHE A 144 1.07 -9.23 -11.77
CA PHE A 144 0.78 -8.98 -13.18
C PHE A 144 1.37 -7.64 -13.62
N GLY A 145 1.72 -7.50 -14.90
CA GLY A 145 2.32 -6.27 -15.43
C GLY A 145 3.69 -5.90 -14.85
N CYS A 146 4.35 -6.78 -14.09
CA CYS A 146 5.69 -6.59 -13.52
C CYS A 146 6.77 -7.15 -14.45
N LEU A 147 6.82 -6.64 -15.68
CA LEU A 147 7.55 -7.25 -16.81
C LEU A 147 9.07 -7.40 -16.63
N LYS A 148 9.67 -6.66 -15.68
CA LYS A 148 11.11 -6.70 -15.39
C LYS A 148 11.47 -7.56 -14.18
N LEU A 149 10.48 -8.08 -13.44
CA LEU A 149 10.71 -8.84 -12.23
C LEU A 149 11.35 -10.17 -12.61
N LYS A 150 12.60 -10.38 -12.17
CA LYS A 150 13.40 -11.54 -12.61
C LYS A 150 13.05 -12.83 -11.90
N LYS A 151 12.67 -12.74 -10.62
CA LYS A 151 12.43 -13.89 -9.75
C LYS A 151 11.47 -13.53 -8.63
N ILE A 152 10.61 -14.48 -8.28
CA ILE A 152 9.82 -14.46 -7.04
C ILE A 152 10.70 -15.06 -5.94
N PRO A 153 10.73 -14.51 -4.71
CA PRO A 153 11.50 -15.11 -3.62
C PRO A 153 11.15 -16.59 -3.42
N GLU A 154 12.17 -17.47 -3.34
CA GLU A 154 12.00 -18.94 -3.33
C GLU A 154 11.01 -19.42 -2.27
N ARG A 155 11.00 -18.76 -1.10
CA ARG A 155 10.08 -19.10 0.00
C ARG A 155 8.60 -18.97 -0.36
N MET A 156 8.26 -18.16 -1.37
CA MET A 156 6.88 -18.00 -1.85
C MET A 156 6.49 -19.02 -2.91
N GLU A 157 7.45 -19.73 -3.51
CA GLU A 157 7.18 -20.73 -4.56
C GLU A 157 6.36 -21.91 -4.01
N HIS A 158 6.32 -22.09 -2.67
CA HIS A 158 5.50 -23.10 -2.00
C HIS A 158 4.04 -22.69 -1.72
N ILE A 159 3.64 -21.47 -2.10
CA ILE A 159 2.32 -20.89 -1.77
C ILE A 159 1.47 -20.66 -3.03
N ALA A 160 2.08 -20.72 -4.22
CA ALA A 160 1.36 -20.60 -5.48
C ALA A 160 0.71 -21.95 -5.85
N VAL A 161 -0.56 -22.14 -5.48
CA VAL A 161 -1.47 -23.15 -6.07
C VAL A 161 -2.76 -22.45 -6.51
#